data_AF-A0A955G631-F1
#
_entry.id   AF-A0A955G631-F1
#
_cell.length_a   1.000
_cell.length_b   1.000
_cell.length_c   1.000
_cell.angle_alpha   90.00
_cell.angle_beta   90.00
_cell.angle_gamma   90.00
#
_symmetry.space_group_name_H-M   'P 1'
#
loop_
_entity.id
_entity.type
_entity.pdbx_description
1 polymer ?
#
loop_
_entity_poly.entity_id
_entity_poly.type
_entity_poly.pdbx_seq_one_letter_code
_entity_poly.pdbx_strand_id
1 'polypeptide(L)'
;MVEINMTPIYATFVGVAQPYITNGLLLYSHDVYTISYLLEASGLTIDPEYVMSIIQNIEEYDEVMGLCRFPVEHVREAEALLATIPHTSSKVDRVVQLIEGMESSYGLRLLSLTHYCATQCAIKYGVRATIEDIEVYMRESNLTSTSQKHPLAGHIDTAYSRLQSQGWLGNLHL
;
A
#
# COMPACT_ATOMS: atom_id res chain seq x y z
N MET A 1 -7.27 2.51 28.89
CA MET A 1 -6.23 2.78 27.89
C MET A 1 -5.58 1.44 27.60
N VAL A 2 -5.87 0.84 26.45
CA VAL A 2 -5.14 -0.36 26.02
C VAL A 2 -3.76 0.14 25.61
N GLU A 3 -2.72 -0.35 26.27
CA GLU A 3 -1.33 -0.03 25.91
C GLU A 3 -1.04 -0.73 24.59
N ILE A 4 -1.08 0.02 23.48
CA ILE A 4 -0.71 -0.53 22.17
C ILE A 4 0.81 -0.70 22.21
N ASN A 5 1.28 -1.94 22.37
CA ASN A 5 2.71 -2.23 22.31
C ASN A 5 3.24 -1.87 20.91
N MET A 6 4.22 -0.96 20.85
CA MET A 6 4.92 -0.56 19.62
C MET A 6 5.75 -1.72 19.07
N THR A 7 5.11 -2.61 18.33
CA THR A 7 5.79 -3.73 17.65
C THR A 7 6.44 -3.27 16.35
N PRO A 8 7.45 -4.00 15.82
CA PRO A 8 8.05 -3.67 14.52
C PRO A 8 7.04 -3.57 13.36
N ILE A 9 6.01 -4.43 13.36
CA ILE A 9 4.95 -4.41 12.34
C ILE A 9 4.07 -3.17 12.53
N TYR A 10 3.65 -2.86 13.77
CA TYR A 10 2.88 -1.65 14.03
C TYR A 10 3.63 -0.38 13.63
N ALA A 11 4.92 -0.29 13.98
CA ALA A 11 5.80 0.80 13.58
C ALA A 11 5.95 0.90 12.05
N THR A 12 5.97 -0.23 11.35
CA THR A 12 6.00 -0.26 9.88
C THR A 12 4.76 0.40 9.28
N PHE A 13 3.57 0.06 9.78
CA PHE A 13 2.31 0.67 9.32
C PHE A 13 2.24 2.17 9.67
N VAL A 14 2.61 2.54 10.89
CA VAL A 14 2.66 3.95 11.31
C VAL A 14 3.65 4.74 10.47
N GLY A 15 4.82 4.16 10.15
CA GLY A 15 5.82 4.78 9.29
C GLY A 15 5.31 5.06 7.87
N VAL A 16 4.59 4.11 7.26
CA VAL A 16 3.93 4.35 5.96
C VAL A 16 2.78 5.35 6.07
N ALA A 17 2.02 5.29 7.17
CA ALA A 17 0.88 6.17 7.42
C ALA A 17 1.31 7.58 7.90
N GLN A 18 2.58 7.82 8.19
CA GLN A 18 3.11 9.07 8.74
C GLN A 18 2.65 10.31 7.95
N PRO A 19 2.72 10.34 6.59
CA PRO A 19 2.20 11.47 5.82
C PRO A 19 0.71 11.70 6.00
N TYR A 20 -0.08 10.65 6.26
CA TYR A 20 -1.51 10.76 6.49
C TYR A 20 -1.80 11.37 7.85
N ILE A 21 -1.05 10.93 8.86
CA ILE A 21 -1.19 11.36 10.25
C ILE A 21 -0.78 12.83 10.39
N THR A 22 0.33 13.24 9.78
CA THR A 22 0.85 14.61 9.90
C THR A 22 0.08 15.62 9.04
N ASN A 23 -0.43 15.20 7.88
CA ASN A 23 -1.14 16.09 6.95
C ASN A 23 -2.67 16.03 7.09
N GLY A 24 -3.18 15.23 8.03
CA GLY A 24 -4.61 15.07 8.27
C GLY A 24 -5.34 14.35 7.13
N LEU A 25 -4.65 13.49 6.37
CA LEU A 25 -5.29 12.64 5.37
C LEU A 25 -6.02 11.49 6.06
N LEU A 26 -7.09 11.04 5.40
CA LEU A 26 -7.88 9.91 5.86
C LEU A 26 -7.29 8.62 5.32
N LEU A 27 -7.12 7.64 6.19
CA LEU A 27 -6.74 6.28 5.83
C LEU A 27 -7.88 5.35 6.23
N TYR A 28 -8.41 4.52 5.34
CA TYR A 28 -9.51 3.61 5.66
C TYR A 28 -9.01 2.19 5.94
N SER A 29 -9.82 1.33 6.56
CA SER A 29 -9.43 -0.07 6.82
C SER A 29 -9.05 -0.85 5.55
N HIS A 30 -9.69 -0.57 4.40
CA HIS A 30 -9.27 -1.15 3.11
C HIS A 30 -7.92 -0.64 2.61
N ASP A 31 -7.51 0.57 3.02
CA ASP A 31 -6.19 1.12 2.70
C ASP A 31 -5.08 0.42 3.50
N VAL A 32 -5.39 -0.06 4.71
CA VAL A 32 -4.46 -0.87 5.52
C VAL A 32 -4.10 -2.16 4.79
N TYR A 33 -5.06 -2.88 4.20
CA TYR A 33 -4.76 -4.05 3.37
C TYR A 33 -3.91 -3.68 2.15
N THR A 34 -4.18 -2.53 1.55
CA THR A 34 -3.43 -2.05 0.39
C THR A 34 -1.98 -1.74 0.74
N ILE A 35 -1.75 -1.07 1.88
CA ILE A 35 -0.42 -0.80 2.43
C ILE A 35 0.28 -2.12 2.79
N SER A 36 -0.44 -3.07 3.40
CA SER A 36 0.09 -4.40 3.73
C SER A 36 0.64 -5.09 2.48
N TYR A 37 -0.14 -5.09 1.39
CA TYR A 37 0.30 -5.65 0.11
C TYR A 37 1.56 -4.96 -0.43
N LEU A 38 1.64 -3.63 -0.38
CA LEU A 38 2.81 -2.89 -0.86
C LEU A 38 4.05 -3.15 0.00
N LEU A 39 3.88 -3.30 1.31
CA LEU A 39 4.94 -3.70 2.23
C LEU A 39 5.44 -5.11 1.91
N GLU A 40 4.55 -6.06 1.64
CA GLU A 40 4.94 -7.40 1.19
C GLU A 40 5.66 -7.38 -0.15
N ALA A 41 5.17 -6.59 -1.12
CA ALA A 41 5.81 -6.40 -2.41
C ALA A 41 7.20 -5.75 -2.31
N SER A 42 7.47 -4.99 -1.24
CA SER A 42 8.81 -4.47 -0.91
C SER A 42 9.75 -5.53 -0.30
N GLY A 43 9.24 -6.73 -0.04
CA GLY A 43 9.96 -7.85 0.56
C GLY A 43 9.86 -7.92 2.08
N LEU A 44 8.91 -7.24 2.72
CA LEU A 44 8.58 -7.50 4.14
C LEU A 44 7.68 -8.73 4.25
N THR A 45 7.79 -9.46 5.35
CA THR A 45 6.79 -10.46 5.72
C THR A 45 5.80 -9.80 6.66
N ILE A 46 4.54 -9.72 6.25
CA ILE A 46 3.46 -9.19 7.06
C ILE A 46 2.53 -10.35 7.41
N ASP A 47 2.18 -10.47 8.69
CA ASP A 47 1.26 -11.50 9.16
C ASP A 47 -0.20 -10.96 9.04
N PRO A 48 -1.08 -11.64 8.29
CA PRO A 48 -2.48 -11.22 8.14
C PRO A 48 -3.24 -11.09 9.47
N GLU A 49 -2.93 -11.91 10.48
CA GLU A 49 -3.58 -11.82 11.79
C GLU A 49 -3.21 -10.49 12.48
N TYR A 50 -1.97 -10.03 12.30
CA TYR A 50 -1.55 -8.73 12.80
C TYR A 50 -2.20 -7.57 12.04
N VAL A 51 -2.38 -7.68 10.71
CA VAL A 51 -3.13 -6.68 9.93
C VAL A 51 -4.54 -6.53 10.48
N MET A 52 -5.22 -7.66 10.76
CA MET A 52 -6.54 -7.63 11.39
C MET A 52 -6.50 -7.01 12.78
N SER A 53 -5.49 -7.32 13.60
CA SER A 53 -5.34 -6.71 14.92
C SER A 53 -5.18 -5.18 14.82
N ILE A 54 -4.43 -4.69 13.81
CA ILE A 54 -4.23 -3.26 13.57
C ILE A 54 -5.57 -2.63 13.21
N ILE A 55 -6.31 -3.23 12.26
CA ILE A 55 -7.63 -2.74 11.84
C ILE A 55 -8.60 -2.71 13.03
N GLN A 56 -8.67 -3.77 13.83
CA GLN A 56 -9.58 -3.85 14.99
C GLN A 56 -9.25 -2.81 16.07
N ASN A 57 -7.98 -2.64 16.42
CA ASN A 57 -7.55 -1.64 17.40
C ASN A 57 -7.81 -0.20 16.92
N ILE A 58 -7.93 -0.02 15.62
CA ILE A 58 -8.14 1.28 14.99
C ILE A 58 -9.63 1.57 14.80
N GLU A 59 -10.44 0.59 14.38
CA GLU A 59 -11.89 0.73 14.19
C GLU A 59 -12.61 1.02 15.51
N GLU A 60 -12.09 0.54 16.65
CA GLU A 60 -12.57 0.91 17.99
C GLU A 60 -12.52 2.44 18.28
N TYR A 61 -11.73 3.21 17.53
CA TYR A 61 -11.64 4.68 17.69
C TYR A 61 -12.60 5.48 16.80
N ASP A 62 -13.13 4.93 15.69
CA ASP A 62 -14.01 5.64 14.75
C ASP A 62 -14.91 4.66 13.95
N GLU A 63 -15.75 3.90 14.66
CA GLU A 63 -16.66 2.87 14.12
C GLU A 63 -17.57 3.38 12.99
N VAL A 64 -17.85 4.68 12.94
CA VAL A 64 -18.80 5.27 11.99
C VAL A 64 -18.19 5.45 10.60
N MET A 65 -16.87 5.66 10.52
CA MET A 65 -16.20 6.02 9.26
C MET A 65 -15.19 4.97 8.75
N GLY A 66 -14.89 3.93 9.54
CA GLY A 66 -13.88 2.92 9.18
C GLY A 66 -12.49 3.53 9.00
N LEU A 67 -12.21 4.60 9.76
CA LEU A 67 -11.06 5.47 9.60
C LEU A 67 -9.93 5.05 10.54
N CYS A 68 -8.74 4.94 9.97
CA CYS A 68 -7.50 4.80 10.69
C CYS A 68 -6.92 6.11 11.17
N ARG A 69 -7.01 6.35 12.49
CA ARG A 69 -6.30 7.43 13.17
C ARG A 69 -5.19 6.85 14.05
N PHE A 70 -3.95 7.16 13.69
CA PHE A 70 -2.82 6.93 14.60
C PHE A 70 -2.55 8.22 15.38
N PRO A 71 -2.36 8.15 16.70
CA PRO A 71 -1.89 9.27 17.48
C PRO A 71 -0.51 9.78 17.00
N VAL A 72 -0.24 11.08 17.13
CA VAL A 72 1.03 11.70 16.68
C VAL A 72 2.22 11.16 17.48
N GLU A 73 2.02 10.79 18.73
CA GLU A 73 3.01 10.13 19.59
C GLU A 73 3.46 8.78 19.03
N HIS A 74 2.56 8.02 18.39
CA HIS A 74 2.91 6.75 17.78
C HIS A 74 3.85 6.93 16.59
N VAL A 75 3.77 8.07 15.89
CA VAL A 75 4.71 8.40 14.81
C VAL A 75 6.14 8.47 15.35
N ARG A 76 6.35 9.19 16.45
CA ARG A 76 7.69 9.34 17.05
C ARG A 76 8.23 8.01 17.57
N GLU A 77 7.38 7.21 18.21
CA GLU A 77 7.76 5.90 18.71
C GLU A 77 8.08 4.91 17.57
N ALA A 78 7.31 4.97 16.48
CA ALA A 78 7.56 4.18 15.28
C ALA A 78 8.87 4.58 14.60
N GLU A 79 9.12 5.88 14.42
CA GLU A 79 10.39 6.40 13.89
C GLU A 79 11.58 5.94 14.73
N ALA A 80 11.48 6.04 16.07
CA ALA A 80 12.52 5.59 16.99
C ALA A 80 12.77 4.08 16.88
N LEU A 81 11.71 3.26 16.77
CA LEU A 81 11.86 1.81 16.64
C LEU A 81 12.41 1.42 15.26
N LEU A 82 11.91 2.01 14.17
CA LEU A 82 12.37 1.72 12.80
C LEU A 82 13.85 2.07 12.61
N ALA A 83 14.35 3.12 13.27
CA ALA A 83 15.77 3.45 13.29
C ALA A 83 16.65 2.32 13.86
N THR A 84 16.09 1.43 14.69
CA THR A 84 16.79 0.24 15.21
C THR A 84 16.73 -0.97 14.29
N ILE A 85 15.92 -0.92 13.21
CA ILE A 85 15.70 -2.01 12.26
C ILE A 85 15.91 -1.51 10.81
N PRO A 86 17.16 -1.21 10.40
CA PRO A 86 17.44 -0.48 9.15
C PRO A 86 16.87 -1.13 7.88
N HIS A 87 16.85 -2.47 7.81
CA HIS A 87 16.25 -3.18 6.69
C HIS A 87 14.75 -2.95 6.59
N THR A 88 14.03 -2.90 7.71
CA THR A 88 12.60 -2.59 7.74
C THR A 88 12.37 -1.12 7.40
N SER A 89 13.17 -0.21 7.96
CA SER A 89 13.10 1.23 7.62
C SER A 89 13.24 1.46 6.11
N SER A 90 14.23 0.85 5.47
CA SER A 90 14.44 1.02 4.02
C SER A 90 13.26 0.55 3.15
N LYS A 91 12.52 -0.46 3.61
CA LYS A 91 11.34 -0.99 2.94
C LYS A 91 10.11 -0.10 3.17
N VAL A 92 9.96 0.44 4.37
CA VAL A 92 8.97 1.48 4.69
C VAL A 92 9.21 2.71 3.80
N ASP A 93 10.45 3.22 3.76
CA ASP A 93 10.82 4.39 2.96
C ASP A 93 10.50 4.18 1.48
N ARG A 94 10.76 2.97 0.98
CA ARG A 94 10.43 2.60 -0.40
C ARG A 94 8.94 2.69 -0.67
N VAL A 95 8.08 2.21 0.24
CA VAL A 95 6.61 2.32 0.12
C VAL A 95 6.18 3.78 0.21
N VAL A 96 6.72 4.56 1.15
CA VAL A 96 6.42 5.99 1.31
C VAL A 96 6.71 6.76 0.01
N GLN A 97 7.88 6.54 -0.59
CA GLN A 97 8.25 7.13 -1.88
C GLN A 97 7.34 6.67 -3.04
N LEU A 98 6.83 5.43 -2.98
CA LEU A 98 5.91 4.93 -4.00
C LEU A 98 4.57 5.65 -3.92
N ILE A 99 4.04 5.91 -2.73
CA ILE A 99 2.69 6.44 -2.55
C ILE A 99 2.61 7.98 -2.55
N GLU A 100 3.75 8.68 -2.48
CA GLU A 100 3.81 10.15 -2.45
C GLU A 100 3.08 10.81 -3.64
N GLY A 101 2.06 11.63 -3.42
CA GLY A 101 1.19 12.19 -4.47
C GLY A 101 0.14 11.21 -5.02
N MET A 102 0.01 10.01 -4.44
CA MET A 102 -1.01 9.00 -4.72
C MET A 102 -1.64 8.44 -3.43
N GLU A 103 -1.64 9.23 -2.35
CA GLU A 103 -1.99 8.79 -1.01
C GLU A 103 -3.49 8.48 -0.84
N SER A 104 -4.35 9.05 -1.66
CA SER A 104 -5.80 8.76 -1.60
C SER A 104 -6.08 7.25 -1.72
N SER A 105 -7.18 6.77 -1.14
CA SER A 105 -7.58 5.36 -1.28
C SER A 105 -7.65 4.89 -2.73
N TYR A 106 -8.06 5.79 -3.64
CA TYR A 106 -8.05 5.51 -5.07
C TYR A 106 -6.62 5.32 -5.61
N GLY A 107 -5.70 6.24 -5.27
CA GLY A 107 -4.30 6.19 -5.69
C GLY A 107 -3.57 4.96 -5.16
N LEU A 108 -3.73 4.65 -3.86
CA LEU A 108 -3.21 3.43 -3.23
C LEU A 108 -3.69 2.17 -3.95
N ARG A 109 -5.01 2.06 -4.14
CA ARG A 109 -5.62 0.90 -4.82
C ARG A 109 -5.16 0.78 -6.26
N LEU A 110 -5.01 1.90 -6.98
CA LEU A 110 -4.54 1.90 -8.34
C LEU A 110 -3.09 1.42 -8.44
N LEU A 111 -2.20 1.89 -7.54
CA LEU A 111 -0.82 1.43 -7.46
C LEU A 111 -0.74 -0.08 -7.17
N SER A 112 -1.45 -0.56 -6.16
CA SER A 112 -1.41 -1.96 -5.75
C SER A 112 -1.96 -2.88 -6.82
N LEU A 113 -3.11 -2.55 -7.43
CA LEU A 113 -3.70 -3.34 -8.50
C LEU A 113 -2.83 -3.34 -9.74
N THR A 114 -2.28 -2.19 -10.14
CA THR A 114 -1.38 -2.12 -11.30
C THR A 114 -0.14 -2.97 -11.08
N HIS A 115 0.46 -2.91 -9.90
CA HIS A 115 1.60 -3.75 -9.53
C HIS A 115 1.25 -5.24 -9.55
N TYR A 116 0.13 -5.62 -8.94
CA TYR A 116 -0.36 -7.00 -8.91
C TYR A 116 -0.57 -7.53 -10.33
N CYS A 117 -1.37 -6.85 -11.14
CA CYS A 117 -1.67 -7.26 -12.50
C CYS A 117 -0.42 -7.33 -13.38
N ALA A 118 0.47 -6.34 -13.30
CA ALA A 118 1.74 -6.36 -14.05
C ALA A 118 2.59 -7.59 -13.69
N THR A 119 2.66 -7.93 -12.40
CA THR A 119 3.39 -9.09 -11.89
C THR A 119 2.74 -10.39 -12.35
N GLN A 120 1.42 -10.52 -12.21
CA GLN A 120 0.68 -11.72 -12.63
C GLN A 120 0.76 -11.95 -14.15
N CYS A 121 0.60 -10.90 -14.93
CA CYS A 121 0.77 -10.98 -16.39
C CYS A 121 2.20 -11.41 -16.75
N ALA A 122 3.22 -10.87 -16.07
CA ALA A 122 4.59 -11.29 -16.33
C ALA A 122 4.86 -12.75 -15.98
N ILE A 123 4.31 -13.25 -14.87
CA ILE A 123 4.37 -14.67 -14.50
C ILE A 123 3.65 -15.54 -15.55
N LYS A 124 2.45 -15.12 -15.99
CA LYS A 124 1.60 -15.90 -16.90
C LYS A 124 2.17 -15.98 -18.32
N TYR A 125 2.67 -14.86 -18.84
CA TYR A 125 3.10 -14.75 -20.24
C TYR A 125 4.61 -14.83 -20.43
N GLY A 126 5.38 -14.84 -19.33
CA GLY A 126 6.84 -14.79 -19.39
C GLY A 126 7.36 -13.49 -20.02
N VAL A 127 6.50 -12.46 -20.15
CA VAL A 127 6.85 -11.15 -20.70
C VAL A 127 6.31 -9.99 -19.89
N ARG A 128 7.04 -8.88 -19.88
CA ARG A 128 6.60 -7.66 -19.20
C ARG A 128 5.23 -7.23 -19.74
N ALA A 129 4.27 -7.08 -18.82
CA ALA A 129 2.91 -6.69 -19.15
C ALA A 129 2.86 -5.29 -19.77
N THR A 130 2.10 -5.14 -20.85
CA THR A 130 1.69 -3.84 -21.39
C THR A 130 0.55 -3.26 -20.56
N ILE A 131 0.23 -1.97 -20.77
CA ILE A 131 -0.93 -1.32 -20.15
C ILE A 131 -2.22 -2.04 -20.56
N GLU A 132 -2.33 -2.46 -21.82
CA GLU A 132 -3.48 -3.21 -22.33
C GLU A 132 -3.64 -4.57 -21.64
N ASP A 133 -2.54 -5.30 -21.42
CA ASP A 133 -2.58 -6.58 -20.68
C ASP A 133 -3.12 -6.39 -19.25
N ILE A 134 -2.69 -5.31 -18.59
CA ILE A 134 -3.13 -4.96 -17.24
C ILE A 134 -4.61 -4.60 -17.23
N GLU A 135 -5.06 -3.77 -18.18
CA GLU A 135 -6.48 -3.41 -18.31
C GLU A 135 -7.38 -4.62 -18.54
N VAL A 136 -6.96 -5.52 -19.44
CA VAL A 136 -7.67 -6.76 -19.73
C VAL A 136 -7.74 -7.62 -18.48
N TYR A 137 -6.61 -7.82 -17.79
CA TYR A 137 -6.56 -8.63 -16.57
C TYR A 137 -7.44 -8.04 -15.46
N MET A 138 -7.40 -6.72 -15.24
CA MET A 138 -8.24 -6.04 -14.25
C MET A 138 -9.73 -6.23 -14.52
N ARG A 139 -10.13 -6.16 -15.81
CA ARG A 139 -11.52 -6.37 -16.25
C ARG A 139 -11.95 -7.81 -16.07
N GLU A 140 -11.16 -8.77 -16.56
CA GLU A 140 -11.45 -10.20 -16.47
C GLU A 140 -11.50 -10.69 -15.01
N SER A 141 -10.69 -10.11 -14.14
CA SER A 141 -10.63 -10.43 -12.71
C SER A 141 -11.62 -9.64 -11.86
N ASN A 142 -12.52 -8.85 -12.46
CA ASN A 142 -13.49 -7.99 -11.77
C ASN A 142 -12.86 -7.05 -10.70
N LEU A 143 -11.63 -6.60 -10.93
CA LEU A 143 -10.88 -5.74 -9.98
C LEU A 143 -11.28 -4.25 -10.09
N THR A 144 -11.99 -3.89 -11.16
CA THR A 144 -12.54 -2.56 -11.42
C THR A 144 -14.06 -2.57 -11.33
N SER A 145 -14.64 -1.62 -10.60
CA SER A 145 -16.08 -1.43 -10.59
C SER A 145 -16.56 -0.95 -11.96
N THR A 146 -17.59 -1.59 -12.52
CA THR A 146 -18.23 -1.26 -13.82
C THR A 146 -18.77 0.17 -13.93
N SER A 147 -18.77 0.94 -12.82
CA SER A 147 -19.27 2.31 -12.72
C SER A 147 -18.22 3.40 -12.96
N GLN A 148 -16.94 3.08 -13.13
CA GLN A 148 -15.91 4.10 -13.35
C GLN A 148 -15.99 4.67 -14.78
N LYS A 149 -16.54 5.89 -14.89
CA LYS A 149 -16.70 6.66 -16.14
C LYS A 149 -15.41 7.30 -16.67
N HIS A 150 -14.27 7.10 -15.99
CA HIS A 150 -12.97 7.66 -16.41
C HIS A 150 -12.18 6.65 -17.24
N PRO A 151 -11.40 7.10 -18.24
CA PRO A 151 -10.54 6.21 -19.00
C PRO A 151 -9.45 5.63 -18.08
N LEU A 152 -9.64 4.38 -17.69
CA LEU A 152 -8.76 3.62 -16.79
C LEU A 152 -7.31 3.60 -17.28
N ALA A 153 -7.11 3.61 -18.61
CA ALA A 153 -5.82 3.60 -19.29
C ALA A 153 -4.88 4.69 -18.80
N GLY A 154 -5.34 5.95 -18.71
CA GLY A 154 -4.48 7.08 -18.33
C GLY A 154 -4.04 7.01 -16.87
N HIS A 155 -4.89 6.45 -16.00
CA HIS A 155 -4.59 6.25 -14.59
C HIS A 155 -3.63 5.07 -14.40
N ILE A 156 -3.86 3.95 -15.10
CA ILE A 156 -2.93 2.81 -15.11
C ILE A 156 -1.57 3.23 -15.64
N ASP A 157 -1.51 4.01 -16.72
CA ASP A 157 -0.24 4.51 -17.28
C ASP A 157 0.57 5.30 -16.25
N THR A 158 -0.09 6.19 -15.50
CA THR A 158 0.55 6.96 -14.42
C THR A 158 1.11 6.05 -13.33
N ALA A 159 0.31 5.10 -12.84
CA ALA A 159 0.74 4.15 -11.82
C ALA A 159 1.86 3.22 -12.32
N TYR A 160 1.75 2.73 -13.55
CA TYR A 160 2.72 1.84 -14.17
C TYR A 160 4.06 2.54 -14.39
N SER A 161 4.05 3.76 -14.93
CA SER A 161 5.24 4.59 -15.11
C SER A 161 5.95 4.86 -13.78
N ARG A 162 5.18 5.08 -12.71
CA ARG A 162 5.73 5.24 -11.37
C ARG A 162 6.37 3.95 -10.84
N LEU A 163 5.65 2.83 -10.91
CA LEU A 163 6.16 1.52 -10.50
C LEU A 163 7.42 1.14 -11.30
N GLN A 164 7.46 1.46 -12.60
CA GLN A 164 8.62 1.22 -13.46
C GLN A 164 9.81 2.09 -13.05
N SER A 165 9.62 3.41 -12.93
CA SER A 165 10.71 4.35 -12.64
C SER A 165 11.36 4.13 -11.27
N GLN A 166 10.60 3.61 -10.30
CA GLN A 166 11.09 3.26 -8.97
C GLN A 166 11.53 1.78 -8.84
N GLY A 167 11.51 1.02 -9.94
CA GLY A 167 11.99 -0.37 -9.98
C GLY A 167 11.13 -1.36 -9.19
N TRP A 168 9.83 -1.10 -9.03
CA TRP A 168 8.87 -2.00 -8.38
C TRP A 168 8.42 -3.16 -9.26
N LEU A 169 8.45 -2.97 -10.58
CA LEU A 169 8.13 -4.04 -11.54
C LEU A 169 9.30 -5.01 -11.74
N GLY A 170 10.34 -4.93 -10.91
CA GLY A 170 11.54 -5.75 -10.94
C GLY A 170 12.40 -5.60 -12.19
N ASN A 171 13.55 -6.29 -12.16
CA ASN A 171 14.09 -6.91 -13.38
C ASN A 171 13.26 -8.18 -13.58
N LEU A 172 12.05 -8.06 -14.12
CA LEU A 172 11.39 -9.23 -14.72
C LEU A 172 12.34 -9.70 -15.83
N HIS A 173 13.24 -10.61 -15.50
CA HIS A 173 14.03 -11.36 -16.46
C HIS A 173 13.04 -12.16 -17.29
N LEU A 174 12.66 -11.55 -18.41
CA LEU A 174 12.48 -12.22 -19.68
C LEU A 174 13.61 -13.25 -19.88
#